data_AF-A0A2E6KIN3-F1
#
_entry.id   AF-A0A2E6KIN3-F1
#
_cell.length_a   1.000
_cell.length_b   1.000
_cell.length_c   1.000
_cell.angle_alpha   90.00
_cell.angle_beta   90.00
_cell.angle_gamma   90.00
#
_symmetry.space_group_name_H-M   'P 1'
#
loop_
_entity.id
_entity.type
_entity.pdbx_description
1 polymer ?
#
loop_
_entity_poly.entity_id
_entity_poly.type
_entity_poly.pdbx_seq_one_letter_code
_entity_poly.pdbx_strand_id
1 'polypeptide(L)'
;MEGKICPDNKCKGELTESKQFNLMFQTHMGPVKKEGSEIYLRPETAQGIFVNFENVMTSTRKKIPFGIGQIGKSFRNEITPGNFIFRTREFEQMEMEFFCEPSEADKWFEYWINFSHDWFVSIGLSESNLRKRSHTDDEKPHYAKAAQDIEYNFPWGWGELETINNRSDHDLKSHSEKSGKDLSYFDENTKERYIPYVIEPAMGADRTVLAILCDAYAEEDIDGEKRTVLRFKPHISPVQIAVLPLSKNEKLSEISEKIYKELKSKFRTQFDNTQSIGKRYRRQDEIGTPICLTIDFDTVEVDNCVTLRHRDTMKQIRVKVDEIEKEISKMLKSF
;
A
#
# COMPACT_ATOMS: atom_id res chain seq x y z
N MET A 1 4.64 34.88 -5.65
CA MET A 1 5.76 34.97 -4.70
C MET A 1 6.57 36.20 -5.04
N GLU A 2 6.48 37.26 -4.24
CA GLU A 2 7.36 38.43 -4.36
C GLU A 2 8.74 38.07 -3.81
N GLY A 3 9.76 38.12 -4.67
CA GLY A 3 11.18 38.01 -4.29
C GLY A 3 11.93 36.89 -5.03
N LYS A 4 12.80 37.26 -5.97
CA LYS A 4 13.86 36.39 -6.54
C LYS A 4 15.00 36.16 -5.54
N ILE A 5 14.71 35.95 -4.26
CA ILE A 5 15.72 35.88 -3.21
C ILE A 5 15.63 34.52 -2.51
N CYS A 6 16.77 33.89 -2.28
CA CYS A 6 16.87 32.62 -1.57
C CYS A 6 16.21 32.72 -0.18
N PRO A 7 15.28 31.81 0.18
CA PRO A 7 14.57 31.85 1.46
C PRO A 7 15.46 31.49 2.66
N ASP A 8 16.68 30.99 2.42
CA ASP A 8 17.67 30.82 3.48
C ASP A 8 18.16 32.19 3.96
N ASN A 9 17.84 32.51 5.22
CA ASN A 9 18.21 33.73 5.92
C ASN A 9 19.72 34.04 5.89
N LYS A 10 20.57 33.03 5.67
CA LYS A 10 22.04 33.20 5.57
C LYS A 10 22.52 33.46 4.14
N CYS A 11 21.81 32.97 3.13
CA CYS A 11 22.22 33.10 1.75
C CYS A 11 21.75 34.44 1.16
N LYS A 12 20.44 34.71 1.20
CA LYS A 12 19.80 35.90 0.60
C LYS A 12 20.26 36.24 -0.83
N GLY A 13 20.83 35.28 -1.55
CA GLY A 13 21.30 35.46 -2.93
C GLY A 13 20.13 35.53 -3.90
N GLU A 14 20.39 36.08 -5.09
CA GLU A 14 19.41 36.13 -6.16
C GLU A 14 19.17 34.74 -6.77
N LEU A 15 17.91 34.38 -6.97
CA LEU A 15 17.50 33.16 -7.65
C LEU A 15 17.64 33.36 -9.16
N THR A 16 18.27 32.39 -9.83
CA THR A 16 18.33 32.35 -11.29
C THR A 16 16.95 32.13 -11.89
N GLU A 17 16.83 32.32 -13.21
CA GLU A 17 15.62 31.93 -13.93
C GLU A 17 15.31 30.44 -13.71
N SER A 18 14.01 30.13 -13.64
CA SER A 18 13.52 28.77 -13.52
C SER A 18 13.90 27.98 -14.77
N LYS A 19 14.41 26.76 -14.55
CA LYS A 19 14.75 25.82 -15.63
C LYS A 19 13.95 24.56 -15.45
N GLN A 20 13.49 23.98 -16.55
CA GLN A 20 12.91 22.64 -16.51
C GLN A 20 14.01 21.63 -16.19
N PHE A 21 13.73 20.77 -15.21
CA PHE A 21 14.61 19.70 -14.80
C PHE A 21 13.88 18.37 -15.03
N ASN A 22 14.46 17.51 -15.86
CA ASN A 22 13.89 16.19 -16.13
C ASN A 22 14.07 15.30 -14.89
N LEU A 23 12.96 14.76 -14.38
CA LEU A 23 12.94 13.89 -13.21
C LEU A 23 13.25 12.43 -13.55
N MET A 24 13.46 12.05 -14.81
CA MET A 24 13.83 10.67 -15.13
C MET A 24 15.32 10.42 -14.86
N PHE A 25 15.63 9.26 -14.28
CA PHE A 25 17.02 8.80 -14.19
C PHE A 25 17.49 8.24 -15.52
N GLN A 26 18.47 8.90 -16.12
CA GLN A 26 19.10 8.49 -17.37
C GLN A 26 20.30 7.58 -17.10
N THR A 27 20.44 6.50 -17.88
CA THR A 27 21.61 5.61 -17.91
C THR A 27 21.88 5.10 -19.33
N HIS A 28 22.89 4.25 -19.52
CA HIS A 28 23.29 3.73 -20.84
C HIS A 28 23.33 2.21 -20.81
N MET A 29 22.74 1.57 -21.82
CA MET A 29 22.80 0.13 -22.03
C MET A 29 23.93 -0.20 -23.00
N GLY A 30 24.90 -0.99 -22.53
CA GLY A 30 26.05 -1.42 -23.32
C GLY A 30 27.38 -1.17 -22.59
N PRO A 31 28.48 -1.80 -23.05
CA PRO A 31 29.77 -1.76 -22.37
C PRO A 31 30.47 -0.40 -22.44
N VAL A 32 30.16 0.40 -23.47
CA VAL A 32 30.84 1.68 -23.75
C VAL A 32 29.83 2.81 -23.69
N LYS A 33 30.00 3.75 -22.76
CA LYS A 33 29.05 4.86 -22.51
C LYS A 33 28.73 5.70 -23.75
N LYS A 34 29.69 5.92 -24.66
CA LYS A 34 29.49 6.73 -25.87
C LYS A 34 28.84 5.98 -27.05
N GLU A 35 28.81 4.66 -26.99
CA GLU A 35 28.29 3.80 -28.07
C GLU A 35 27.04 3.02 -27.65
N GLY A 36 26.74 2.98 -26.34
CA GLY A 36 25.56 2.35 -25.78
C GLY A 36 24.29 3.14 -26.05
N SER A 37 23.15 2.45 -25.95
CA SER A 37 21.84 3.07 -26.09
C SER A 37 21.48 3.83 -24.81
N GLU A 38 21.06 5.08 -24.95
CA GLU A 38 20.48 5.84 -23.85
C GLU A 38 19.17 5.18 -23.41
N ILE A 39 19.05 4.92 -22.11
CA ILE A 39 17.86 4.31 -21.50
C ILE A 39 17.52 5.03 -20.20
N TYR A 40 16.30 4.83 -19.73
CA TYR A 40 15.78 5.47 -18.53
C TYR A 40 15.29 4.43 -17.54
N LEU A 41 15.48 4.70 -16.25
CA LEU A 41 14.71 4.03 -15.23
C LEU A 41 13.29 4.59 -15.28
N ARG A 42 12.30 3.69 -15.36
CA ARG A 42 10.90 4.09 -15.53
C ARG A 42 10.43 4.98 -14.36
N PRO A 43 9.79 6.13 -14.64
CA PRO A 43 9.23 7.01 -13.60
C PRO A 43 7.85 6.57 -13.10
N GLU A 44 7.26 5.58 -13.78
CA GLU A 44 5.97 4.96 -13.52
C GLU A 44 5.97 3.52 -14.05
N THR A 45 4.95 2.74 -13.69
CA THR A 45 4.82 1.34 -14.08
C THR A 45 3.89 1.13 -15.29
N ALA A 46 2.98 2.09 -15.54
CA ALA A 46 1.98 2.14 -16.61
C ALA A 46 2.53 1.85 -18.01
N GLN A 47 3.67 2.43 -18.39
CA GLN A 47 4.23 2.27 -19.75
C GLN A 47 4.49 0.81 -20.13
N GLY A 48 4.84 -0.04 -19.17
CA GLY A 48 5.03 -1.48 -19.39
C GLY A 48 3.72 -2.21 -19.73
N ILE A 49 2.60 -1.70 -19.25
CA ILE A 49 1.27 -2.22 -19.50
C ILE A 49 0.83 -1.86 -20.92
N PHE A 50 0.98 -0.59 -21.33
CA PHE A 50 0.57 -0.13 -22.66
C PHE A 50 1.30 -0.85 -23.79
N VAL A 51 2.62 -1.03 -23.68
CA VAL A 51 3.40 -1.76 -24.70
C VAL A 51 3.04 -3.25 -24.80
N ASN A 52 2.37 -3.80 -23.79
CA ASN A 52 1.92 -5.19 -23.73
C ASN A 52 0.40 -5.36 -23.85
N PHE A 53 -0.35 -4.29 -24.11
CA PHE A 53 -1.82 -4.30 -24.18
C PHE A 53 -2.34 -5.43 -25.10
N GLU A 54 -1.87 -5.46 -26.35
CA GLU A 54 -2.29 -6.46 -27.34
C GLU A 54 -1.89 -7.88 -26.91
N ASN A 55 -0.67 -8.05 -26.40
CA ASN A 55 -0.16 -9.35 -25.94
C ASN A 55 -1.02 -9.92 -24.81
N VAL A 56 -1.40 -9.09 -23.83
CA VAL A 56 -2.24 -9.50 -22.71
C VAL A 56 -3.66 -9.78 -23.17
N MET A 57 -4.26 -8.88 -23.93
CA MET A 57 -5.63 -9.02 -24.43
C MET A 57 -5.80 -10.32 -25.23
N THR A 58 -4.88 -10.60 -26.16
CA THR A 58 -4.95 -11.76 -27.05
C THR A 58 -4.67 -13.07 -26.31
N SER A 59 -3.63 -13.12 -25.48
CA SER A 59 -3.26 -14.34 -24.74
C SER A 59 -4.28 -14.74 -23.67
N THR A 60 -4.94 -13.75 -23.05
CA THR A 60 -5.97 -13.99 -22.01
C THR A 60 -7.39 -13.99 -22.56
N ARG A 61 -7.56 -13.70 -23.86
CA ARG A 61 -8.86 -13.61 -24.56
C ARG A 61 -9.85 -12.67 -23.87
N LYS A 62 -9.35 -11.60 -23.26
CA LYS A 62 -10.19 -10.59 -22.62
C LYS A 62 -10.87 -9.73 -23.67
N LYS A 63 -12.12 -9.36 -23.39
CA LYS A 63 -12.88 -8.36 -24.13
C LYS A 63 -12.93 -7.08 -23.30
N ILE A 64 -13.10 -5.94 -23.95
CA ILE A 64 -13.33 -4.66 -23.26
C ILE A 64 -14.70 -4.71 -22.55
N PRO A 65 -14.82 -4.24 -21.30
CA PRO A 65 -13.76 -3.64 -20.48
C PRO A 65 -12.92 -4.67 -19.70
N PHE A 66 -11.63 -4.39 -19.52
CA PHE A 66 -10.74 -5.17 -18.66
C PHE A 66 -9.57 -4.32 -18.12
N GLY A 67 -8.96 -4.75 -17.01
CA GLY A 67 -7.79 -4.09 -16.43
C GLY A 67 -6.54 -4.94 -16.43
N ILE A 68 -5.38 -4.29 -16.46
CA ILE A 68 -4.06 -4.90 -16.22
C ILE A 68 -3.43 -4.19 -15.02
N GLY A 69 -3.22 -4.90 -13.93
CA GLY A 69 -2.55 -4.38 -12.73
C GLY A 69 -1.07 -4.72 -12.70
N GLN A 70 -0.23 -3.79 -12.25
CA GLN A 70 1.20 -4.00 -12.04
C GLN A 70 1.64 -3.39 -10.73
N ILE A 71 2.43 -4.15 -9.97
CA ILE A 71 3.15 -3.66 -8.79
C ILE A 71 4.64 -3.66 -9.13
N GLY A 72 5.32 -2.55 -8.84
CA GLY A 72 6.77 -2.56 -8.92
C GLY A 72 7.41 -1.20 -8.69
N LYS A 73 8.74 -1.21 -8.78
CA LYS A 73 9.57 -0.02 -8.55
C LYS A 73 9.43 1.01 -9.65
N SER A 74 9.45 2.27 -9.24
CA SER A 74 9.55 3.46 -10.07
C SER A 74 10.58 4.42 -9.50
N PHE A 75 11.15 5.25 -10.37
CA PHE A 75 12.27 6.11 -10.02
C PHE A 75 12.02 7.55 -10.48
N ARG A 76 12.06 8.49 -9.54
CA ARG A 76 11.96 9.93 -9.84
C ARG A 76 13.14 10.65 -9.21
N ASN A 77 13.89 11.41 -10.00
CA ASN A 77 15.07 12.15 -9.60
C ASN A 77 14.68 13.43 -8.85
N GLU A 78 13.99 13.24 -7.73
CA GLU A 78 13.42 14.28 -6.89
C GLU A 78 14.51 15.25 -6.41
N ILE A 79 14.22 16.54 -6.54
CA ILE A 79 15.16 17.63 -6.23
C ILE A 79 15.26 17.77 -4.72
N THR A 80 14.12 17.77 -4.03
CA THR A 80 14.04 17.94 -2.58
C THR A 80 13.26 16.77 -1.96
N PRO A 81 13.95 15.65 -1.63
CA PRO A 81 13.39 14.60 -0.81
C PRO A 81 12.89 15.15 0.54
N GLY A 82 11.84 14.57 1.10
CA GLY A 82 11.23 15.09 2.33
C GLY A 82 10.18 14.16 2.94
N ASN A 83 9.82 14.44 4.19
CA ASN A 83 8.79 13.71 4.95
C ASN A 83 8.99 12.19 4.92
N PHE A 84 10.21 11.73 5.23
CA PHE A 84 10.59 10.32 5.31
C PHE A 84 10.32 9.56 4.00
N ILE A 85 9.49 8.52 4.00
CA ILE A 85 9.16 7.72 2.80
C ILE A 85 8.11 8.37 1.88
N PHE A 86 7.60 9.56 2.23
CA PHE A 86 6.58 10.24 1.43
C PHE A 86 7.13 10.79 0.10
N ARG A 87 8.38 11.30 0.10
CA ARG A 87 9.09 11.76 -1.09
C ARG A 87 10.50 11.16 -1.15
N THR A 88 10.61 10.08 -1.90
CA THR A 88 11.87 9.35 -2.17
C THR A 88 12.19 9.36 -3.67
N ARG A 89 13.38 8.87 -4.02
CA ARG A 89 13.82 8.73 -5.42
C ARG A 89 13.54 7.36 -6.03
N GLU A 90 13.33 6.37 -5.17
CA GLU A 90 12.91 5.01 -5.50
C GLU A 90 11.73 4.70 -4.57
N PHE A 91 10.64 4.21 -5.15
CA PHE A 91 9.43 3.81 -4.44
C PHE A 91 8.70 2.74 -5.24
N GLU A 92 7.74 2.07 -4.62
CA GLU A 92 6.88 1.08 -5.26
C GLU A 92 5.51 1.68 -5.54
N GLN A 93 5.01 1.42 -6.74
CA GLN A 93 3.66 1.78 -7.14
C GLN A 93 2.82 0.53 -7.36
N MET A 94 1.53 0.68 -7.12
CA MET A 94 0.49 -0.27 -7.50
C MET A 94 -0.41 0.47 -8.48
N GLU A 95 -0.24 0.20 -9.77
CA GLU A 95 -1.01 0.86 -10.82
C GLU A 95 -1.85 -0.16 -11.58
N MET A 96 -2.97 0.29 -12.12
CA MET A 96 -3.79 -0.53 -13.00
C MET A 96 -4.29 0.30 -14.17
N GLU A 97 -4.11 -0.21 -15.39
CA GLU A 97 -4.72 0.38 -16.58
C GLU A 97 -6.01 -0.34 -16.88
N PHE A 98 -7.14 0.33 -16.70
CA PHE A 98 -8.47 -0.20 -17.01
C PHE A 98 -8.94 0.31 -18.38
N PHE A 99 -8.94 -0.60 -19.35
CA PHE A 99 -9.34 -0.34 -20.73
C PHE A 99 -10.85 -0.47 -20.86
N CYS A 100 -11.51 0.58 -21.33
CA CYS A 100 -12.96 0.67 -21.45
C CYS A 100 -13.40 1.30 -22.78
N GLU A 101 -14.69 1.18 -23.09
CA GLU A 101 -15.29 1.89 -24.21
C GLU A 101 -15.33 3.41 -23.92
N PRO A 102 -15.02 4.28 -24.91
CA PRO A 102 -15.01 5.72 -24.70
C PRO A 102 -16.32 6.29 -24.12
N SER A 103 -17.46 5.73 -24.52
CA SER A 103 -18.80 6.15 -24.06
C SER A 103 -19.06 5.84 -22.58
N GLU A 104 -18.35 4.86 -22.00
CA GLU A 104 -18.48 4.44 -20.60
C GLU A 104 -17.37 4.99 -19.69
N ALA A 105 -16.39 5.72 -20.22
CA ALA A 105 -15.20 6.12 -19.48
C ALA A 105 -15.51 6.91 -18.20
N ASP A 106 -16.47 7.84 -18.24
CA ASP A 106 -16.83 8.66 -17.08
C ASP A 106 -17.51 7.82 -15.97
N LYS A 107 -18.27 6.77 -16.33
CA LYS A 107 -18.85 5.79 -15.39
C LYS A 107 -17.75 4.96 -14.72
N TRP A 108 -16.77 4.48 -15.49
CA TRP A 108 -15.67 3.69 -14.94
C TRP A 108 -14.73 4.54 -14.08
N PHE A 109 -14.54 5.81 -14.44
CA PHE A 109 -13.81 6.78 -13.63
C PHE A 109 -14.43 6.91 -12.23
N GLU A 110 -15.73 7.19 -12.16
CA GLU A 110 -16.46 7.29 -10.89
C GLU A 110 -16.43 5.98 -10.10
N TYR A 111 -16.60 4.84 -10.77
CA TYR A 111 -16.49 3.52 -10.14
C TYR A 111 -15.14 3.34 -9.44
N TRP A 112 -14.03 3.62 -10.12
CA TRP A 112 -12.70 3.42 -9.55
C TRP A 112 -12.38 4.38 -8.42
N ILE A 113 -12.85 5.63 -8.48
CA ILE A 113 -12.72 6.58 -7.35
C ILE A 113 -13.40 6.03 -6.09
N ASN A 114 -14.61 5.49 -6.23
CA ASN A 114 -15.36 4.95 -5.09
C ASN A 114 -14.74 3.64 -4.59
N PHE A 115 -14.36 2.75 -5.51
CA PHE A 115 -13.66 1.51 -5.17
C PHE A 115 -12.37 1.78 -4.38
N SER A 116 -11.53 2.69 -4.86
CA SER A 116 -10.27 3.07 -4.21
C SER A 116 -10.50 3.62 -2.81
N HIS A 117 -11.44 4.54 -2.65
CA HIS A 117 -11.81 5.09 -1.35
C HIS A 117 -12.25 3.98 -0.38
N ASP A 118 -13.18 3.12 -0.80
CA ASP A 118 -13.71 2.04 0.04
C ASP A 118 -12.63 1.00 0.36
N TRP A 119 -11.69 0.78 -0.55
CA TRP A 119 -10.53 -0.08 -0.32
C TRP A 119 -9.63 0.47 0.79
N PHE A 120 -9.30 1.77 0.77
CA PHE A 120 -8.53 2.41 1.85
C PHE A 120 -9.21 2.31 3.22
N VAL A 121 -10.54 2.46 3.27
CA VAL A 121 -11.32 2.22 4.48
C VAL A 121 -11.24 0.76 4.91
N SER A 122 -11.35 -0.17 3.95
CA SER A 122 -11.34 -1.62 4.23
C SER A 122 -10.02 -2.10 4.86
N ILE A 123 -8.88 -1.49 4.48
CA ILE A 123 -7.56 -1.82 5.05
C ILE A 123 -7.30 -1.11 6.39
N GLY A 124 -8.24 -0.30 6.87
CA GLY A 124 -8.23 0.25 8.22
C GLY A 124 -7.87 1.73 8.32
N LEU A 125 -7.88 2.49 7.22
CA LEU A 125 -7.78 3.95 7.30
C LEU A 125 -9.12 4.55 7.72
N SER A 126 -9.07 5.50 8.65
CA SER A 126 -10.21 6.24 9.16
C SER A 126 -10.78 7.16 8.09
N GLU A 127 -12.09 7.08 7.82
CA GLU A 127 -12.79 7.95 6.86
C GLU A 127 -12.56 9.44 7.15
N SER A 128 -12.44 9.83 8.42
CA SER A 128 -12.16 11.22 8.82
C SER A 128 -10.80 11.74 8.35
N ASN A 129 -9.86 10.84 8.06
CA ASN A 129 -8.53 11.17 7.56
C ASN A 129 -8.42 10.98 6.05
N LEU A 130 -9.51 10.61 5.35
CA LEU A 130 -9.56 10.45 3.91
C LEU A 130 -10.41 11.54 3.26
N ARG A 131 -10.00 11.97 2.07
CA ARG A 131 -10.85 12.80 1.20
C ARG A 131 -10.61 12.51 -0.26
N LYS A 132 -11.63 12.81 -1.07
CA LYS A 132 -11.55 12.81 -2.54
C LYS A 132 -11.32 14.25 -2.99
N ARG A 133 -10.24 14.53 -3.75
CA ARG A 133 -9.91 15.89 -4.24
C ARG A 133 -9.77 15.90 -5.75
N SER A 134 -10.68 16.58 -6.44
CA SER A 134 -10.56 16.77 -7.89
C SER A 134 -9.42 17.74 -8.21
N HIS A 135 -8.64 17.44 -9.25
CA HIS A 135 -7.63 18.36 -9.77
C HIS A 135 -8.29 19.53 -10.51
N THR A 136 -7.67 20.72 -10.43
CA THR A 136 -8.02 21.85 -11.29
C THR A 136 -7.46 21.67 -12.70
N ASP A 137 -7.89 22.49 -13.66
CA ASP A 137 -7.38 22.43 -15.03
C ASP A 137 -5.85 22.68 -15.12
N ASP A 138 -5.29 23.46 -14.19
CA ASP A 138 -3.86 23.77 -14.13
C ASP A 138 -3.02 22.64 -13.46
N GLU A 139 -3.66 21.73 -12.73
CA GLU A 139 -3.00 20.64 -11.99
C GLU A 139 -3.02 19.31 -12.75
N LYS A 140 -3.99 19.12 -13.65
CA LYS A 140 -4.16 17.87 -14.39
C LYS A 140 -2.92 17.55 -15.25
N PRO A 141 -2.43 16.30 -15.23
CA PRO A 141 -1.38 15.88 -16.16
C PRO A 141 -1.81 16.08 -17.61
N HIS A 142 -0.85 16.37 -18.49
CA HIS A 142 -1.10 16.65 -19.91
C HIS A 142 -1.85 15.54 -20.68
N TYR A 143 -1.89 14.32 -20.14
CA TYR A 143 -2.57 13.17 -20.71
C TYR A 143 -3.98 12.91 -20.13
N ALA A 144 -4.39 13.61 -19.06
CA ALA A 144 -5.63 13.30 -18.34
C ALA A 144 -6.78 14.26 -18.69
N LYS A 145 -7.92 13.71 -19.12
CA LYS A 145 -9.20 14.42 -19.27
C LYS A 145 -9.72 14.89 -17.90
N ALA A 146 -9.62 14.03 -16.91
CA ALA A 146 -9.99 14.28 -15.52
C ALA A 146 -9.07 13.50 -14.58
N ALA A 147 -8.82 14.03 -13.40
CA ALA A 147 -8.05 13.37 -12.36
C ALA A 147 -8.64 13.70 -10.98
N GLN A 148 -8.63 12.70 -10.10
CA GLN A 148 -9.08 12.85 -8.72
C GLN A 148 -8.16 12.07 -7.79
N ASP A 149 -7.66 12.76 -6.76
CA ASP A 149 -6.83 12.15 -5.72
C ASP A 149 -7.69 11.57 -4.61
N ILE A 150 -7.25 10.43 -4.08
CA ILE A 150 -7.53 10.01 -2.71
C ILE A 150 -6.38 10.50 -1.84
N GLU A 151 -6.69 11.41 -0.93
CA GLU A 151 -5.69 12.01 -0.04
C GLU A 151 -5.90 11.56 1.40
N TYR A 152 -4.79 11.44 2.13
CA TYR A 152 -4.76 11.16 3.57
C TYR A 152 -4.23 12.37 4.34
N ASN A 153 -4.81 12.62 5.52
CA ASN A 153 -4.39 13.69 6.42
C ASN A 153 -3.20 13.25 7.29
N PHE A 154 -1.98 13.41 6.77
CA PHE A 154 -0.75 13.12 7.51
C PHE A 154 -0.52 14.12 8.66
N PRO A 155 0.42 13.85 9.59
CA PRO A 155 0.78 14.81 10.65
C PRO A 155 1.24 16.20 10.14
N TRP A 156 1.66 16.29 8.87
CA TRP A 156 2.04 17.55 8.20
C TRP A 156 0.95 18.09 7.25
N GLY A 157 -0.23 17.47 7.20
CA GLY A 157 -1.36 17.86 6.35
C GLY A 157 -1.70 16.86 5.25
N TRP A 158 -2.63 17.25 4.38
CA TRP A 158 -3.15 16.42 3.30
C TRP A 158 -2.08 16.05 2.27
N GLY A 159 -2.03 14.77 1.92
CA GLY A 159 -1.14 14.25 0.88
C GLY A 159 -1.79 13.10 0.09
N GLU A 160 -1.47 13.03 -1.18
CA GLU A 160 -1.99 12.03 -2.14
C GLU A 160 -1.46 10.62 -1.83
N LEU A 161 -2.38 9.64 -1.78
CA LEU A 161 -2.10 8.21 -1.71
C LEU A 161 -2.24 7.52 -3.06
N GLU A 162 -3.27 7.93 -3.80
CA GLU A 162 -3.61 7.41 -5.11
C GLU A 162 -4.27 8.50 -5.95
N THR A 163 -3.90 8.58 -7.23
CA THR A 163 -4.61 9.39 -8.21
C THR A 163 -5.36 8.48 -9.16
N ILE A 164 -6.66 8.71 -9.34
CA ILE A 164 -7.44 8.08 -10.39
C ILE A 164 -7.46 9.05 -11.58
N ASN A 165 -6.98 8.62 -12.74
CA ASN A 165 -6.90 9.40 -13.97
C ASN A 165 -7.85 8.83 -15.03
N ASN A 166 -8.58 9.69 -15.74
CA ASN A 166 -9.18 9.36 -17.03
C ASN A 166 -8.23 9.85 -18.12
N ARG A 167 -7.45 8.94 -18.72
CA ARG A 167 -6.38 9.24 -19.69
C ARG A 167 -6.86 9.22 -21.13
N SER A 168 -8.17 8.99 -21.35
CA SER A 168 -8.76 8.83 -22.69
C SER A 168 -7.99 7.82 -23.55
N ASP A 169 -7.79 8.09 -24.84
CA ASP A 169 -7.06 7.23 -25.78
C ASP A 169 -5.56 7.57 -25.89
N HIS A 170 -5.07 8.52 -25.09
CA HIS A 170 -3.76 9.15 -25.24
C HIS A 170 -2.60 8.15 -25.35
N ASP A 171 -2.54 7.21 -24.40
CA ASP A 171 -1.39 6.30 -24.26
C ASP A 171 -1.33 5.28 -25.41
N LEU A 172 -2.45 4.59 -25.69
CA LEU A 172 -2.51 3.61 -26.79
C LEU A 172 -2.35 4.27 -28.15
N LYS A 173 -2.91 5.46 -28.35
CA LYS A 173 -2.74 6.24 -29.58
C LYS A 173 -1.27 6.63 -29.78
N SER A 174 -0.62 7.16 -28.75
CA SER A 174 0.80 7.55 -28.82
C SER A 174 1.71 6.37 -29.14
N HIS A 175 1.49 5.22 -28.48
CA HIS A 175 2.25 3.99 -28.77
C HIS A 175 1.97 3.45 -30.17
N SER A 176 0.72 3.49 -30.64
CA SER A 176 0.34 3.05 -31.98
C SER A 176 1.04 3.92 -33.05
N GLU A 177 0.97 5.24 -32.92
CA GLU A 177 1.60 6.20 -33.85
C GLU A 177 3.13 6.07 -33.91
N LYS A 178 3.79 5.86 -32.76
CA LYS A 178 5.25 5.75 -32.68
C LYS A 178 5.79 4.38 -33.09
N SER A 179 5.03 3.31 -32.86
CA SER A 179 5.47 1.94 -33.19
C SER A 179 5.02 1.45 -34.56
N GLY A 180 3.98 2.06 -35.14
CA GLY A 180 3.33 1.60 -36.37
C GLY A 180 2.44 0.38 -36.20
N LYS A 181 2.22 -0.12 -34.97
CA LYS A 181 1.27 -1.20 -34.68
C LYS A 181 -0.11 -0.64 -34.38
N ASP A 182 -1.15 -1.25 -34.92
CA ASP A 182 -2.54 -0.87 -34.62
C ASP A 182 -2.97 -1.43 -33.26
N LEU A 183 -3.14 -0.55 -32.27
CA LEU A 183 -3.59 -0.90 -30.92
C LEU A 183 -5.11 -0.68 -30.73
N SER A 184 -5.85 -0.47 -31.81
CA SER A 184 -7.32 -0.38 -31.74
C SER A 184 -7.98 -1.74 -31.48
N TYR A 185 -9.12 -1.69 -30.80
CA TYR A 185 -9.97 -2.82 -30.50
C TYR A 185 -11.15 -2.87 -31.48
N PHE A 186 -11.46 -4.06 -31.98
CA PHE A 186 -12.67 -4.31 -32.78
C PHE A 186 -13.72 -5.01 -31.92
N ASP A 187 -14.85 -4.36 -31.72
CA ASP A 187 -15.95 -4.91 -30.95
C ASP A 187 -16.87 -5.76 -31.85
N GLU A 188 -16.98 -7.04 -31.55
CA GLU A 188 -17.80 -7.96 -32.31
C GLU A 188 -19.31 -7.67 -32.21
N ASN A 189 -19.78 -7.00 -31.16
CA ASN A 189 -21.18 -6.70 -30.92
C ASN A 189 -21.61 -5.46 -31.70
N THR A 190 -20.84 -4.38 -31.62
CA THR A 190 -21.16 -3.12 -32.32
C THR A 190 -20.63 -3.10 -33.76
N LYS A 191 -19.69 -3.99 -34.09
CA LYS A 191 -18.95 -4.02 -35.37
C LYS A 191 -18.12 -2.76 -35.62
N GLU A 192 -17.74 -2.06 -34.56
CA GLU A 192 -16.93 -0.85 -34.62
C GLU A 192 -15.49 -1.10 -34.17
N ARG A 193 -14.58 -0.28 -34.67
CA ARG A 193 -13.17 -0.25 -34.27
C ARG A 193 -12.88 1.07 -33.59
N TYR A 194 -12.33 1.01 -32.38
CA TYR A 194 -11.98 2.20 -31.60
C TYR A 194 -10.70 1.96 -30.79
N ILE A 195 -10.04 3.03 -30.35
CA ILE A 195 -8.96 2.94 -29.37
C ILE A 195 -9.62 2.98 -27.98
N PRO A 196 -9.44 1.95 -27.14
CA PRO A 196 -10.01 1.93 -25.79
C PRO A 196 -9.55 3.14 -24.98
N TYR A 197 -10.44 3.68 -24.16
CA TYR A 197 -10.08 4.68 -23.17
C TYR A 197 -9.48 4.00 -21.94
N VAL A 198 -8.57 4.70 -21.28
CA VAL A 198 -7.86 4.20 -20.10
C VAL A 198 -8.30 4.97 -18.85
N ILE A 199 -8.79 4.23 -17.85
CA ILE A 199 -8.92 4.71 -16.48
C ILE A 199 -7.80 4.10 -15.64
N GLU A 200 -7.01 4.94 -14.99
CA GLU A 200 -5.81 4.54 -14.26
C GLU A 200 -5.93 4.92 -12.78
N PRO A 201 -6.15 3.95 -11.89
CA PRO A 201 -5.83 4.09 -10.47
C PRO A 201 -4.32 3.88 -10.27
N ALA A 202 -3.61 4.93 -9.87
CA ALA A 202 -2.16 4.93 -9.67
C ALA A 202 -1.83 5.22 -8.20
N MET A 203 -1.48 4.17 -7.45
CA MET A 203 -1.28 4.23 -6.00
C MET A 203 0.20 4.15 -5.61
N GLY A 204 0.60 4.95 -4.60
CA GLY A 204 1.89 4.83 -3.93
C GLY A 204 1.85 3.79 -2.81
N ALA A 205 2.55 2.66 -2.96
CA ALA A 205 2.58 1.60 -1.94
C ALA A 205 3.24 2.10 -0.64
N ASP A 206 4.38 2.78 -0.73
CA ASP A 206 5.12 3.32 0.41
C ASP A 206 4.29 4.34 1.20
N ARG A 207 3.57 5.22 0.49
CA ARG A 207 2.69 6.22 1.11
C ARG A 207 1.50 5.57 1.79
N THR A 208 0.95 4.51 1.19
CA THR A 208 -0.12 3.71 1.79
C THR A 208 0.34 3.07 3.09
N VAL A 209 1.54 2.49 3.12
CA VAL A 209 2.13 1.95 4.36
C VAL A 209 2.30 3.04 5.41
N LEU A 210 2.79 4.22 5.02
CA LEU A 210 2.94 5.35 5.94
C LEU A 210 1.59 5.81 6.52
N ALA A 211 0.55 5.91 5.69
CA ALA A 211 -0.79 6.28 6.13
C ALA A 211 -1.34 5.27 7.13
N ILE A 212 -1.21 3.97 6.86
CA ILE A 212 -1.63 2.89 7.77
C ILE A 212 -0.89 2.98 9.11
N LEU A 213 0.41 3.27 9.09
CA LEU A 213 1.19 3.45 10.32
C LEU A 213 0.72 4.68 11.11
N CYS A 214 0.47 5.80 10.43
CA CYS A 214 -0.04 7.01 11.07
C CYS A 214 -1.43 6.80 11.68
N ASP A 215 -2.33 6.13 10.97
CA ASP A 215 -3.72 5.95 11.41
C ASP A 215 -3.83 4.90 12.53
N ALA A 216 -2.99 3.86 12.49
CA ALA A 216 -2.95 2.83 13.52
C ALA A 216 -2.26 3.29 14.81
N TYR A 217 -1.40 4.31 14.77
CA TYR A 217 -0.63 4.75 15.93
C TYR A 217 -1.49 5.36 17.03
N ALA A 218 -1.37 4.82 18.24
CA ALA A 218 -1.97 5.40 19.43
C ALA A 218 -1.03 5.33 20.65
N GLU A 219 -1.14 6.33 21.52
CA GLU A 219 -0.59 6.32 22.87
C GLU A 219 -1.75 6.26 23.89
N GLU A 220 -1.66 5.34 24.85
CA GLU A 220 -2.63 5.17 25.93
C GLU A 220 -1.93 5.29 27.29
N ASP A 221 -2.60 5.86 28.29
CA ASP A 221 -2.15 5.80 29.68
C ASP A 221 -2.82 4.61 30.37
N ILE A 222 -2.00 3.72 30.95
CA ILE A 222 -2.46 2.56 31.71
C ILE A 222 -1.79 2.61 33.07
N ASP A 223 -2.59 2.93 34.09
CA ASP A 223 -2.14 3.00 35.48
C ASP A 223 -0.89 3.88 35.70
N GLY A 224 -0.77 4.97 34.94
CA GLY A 224 0.37 5.90 35.00
C GLY A 224 1.56 5.51 34.11
N GLU A 225 1.45 4.40 33.36
CA GLU A 225 2.43 4.00 32.35
C GLU A 225 1.90 4.26 30.93
N LYS A 226 2.70 4.98 30.12
CA LYS A 226 2.42 5.12 28.70
C LYS A 226 2.58 3.80 27.95
N ARG A 227 1.58 3.47 27.12
CA ARG A 227 1.58 2.39 26.14
C ARG A 227 1.59 2.98 24.74
N THR A 228 2.51 2.53 23.91
CA THR A 228 2.38 2.68 22.45
C THR A 228 1.73 1.43 21.88
N VAL A 229 0.77 1.62 20.97
CA VAL A 229 0.07 0.53 20.29
C VAL A 229 -0.20 0.87 18.84
N LEU A 230 0.02 -0.09 17.93
CA LEU A 230 -0.42 -0.01 16.54
C LEU A 230 -1.73 -0.78 16.35
N ARG A 231 -2.82 -0.06 16.15
CA ARG A 231 -4.18 -0.61 16.02
C ARG A 231 -4.49 -1.11 14.60
N PHE A 232 -3.58 -1.87 13.99
CA PHE A 232 -3.80 -2.47 12.67
C PHE A 232 -5.07 -3.33 12.63
N LYS A 233 -5.76 -3.31 11.48
CA LYS A 233 -6.76 -4.34 11.18
C LYS A 233 -6.07 -5.71 11.08
N PRO A 234 -6.65 -6.80 11.62
CA PRO A 234 -5.92 -8.07 11.73
C PRO A 234 -5.45 -8.69 10.41
N HIS A 235 -6.12 -8.37 9.30
CA HIS A 235 -5.74 -8.90 7.99
C HIS A 235 -4.47 -8.23 7.43
N ILE A 236 -4.15 -6.99 7.83
CA ILE A 236 -2.89 -6.30 7.50
C ILE A 236 -1.82 -6.36 8.58
N SER A 237 -2.13 -6.82 9.81
CA SER A 237 -1.13 -6.93 10.88
C SER A 237 0.07 -7.80 10.46
N PRO A 238 1.33 -7.34 10.63
CA PRO A 238 2.53 -8.11 10.27
C PRO A 238 2.61 -9.45 10.99
N VAL A 239 2.21 -9.45 12.27
CA VAL A 239 2.02 -10.63 13.10
C VAL A 239 0.57 -10.63 13.57
N GLN A 240 -0.12 -11.74 13.38
CA GLN A 240 -1.51 -11.94 13.83
C GLN A 240 -1.57 -12.52 15.24
N ILE A 241 -0.62 -13.42 15.56
CA ILE A 241 -0.60 -14.15 16.83
C ILE A 241 0.83 -14.21 17.37
N ALA A 242 1.02 -13.82 18.62
CA ALA A 242 2.25 -14.06 19.34
C ALA A 242 2.08 -15.21 20.34
N VAL A 243 2.92 -16.24 20.27
CA VAL A 243 2.94 -17.38 21.20
C VAL A 243 4.01 -17.13 22.27
N LEU A 244 3.57 -16.99 23.52
CA LEU A 244 4.35 -16.43 24.62
C LEU A 244 4.33 -17.38 25.85
N PRO A 245 5.27 -18.33 25.98
CA PRO A 245 5.37 -19.15 27.19
C PRO A 245 5.71 -18.31 28.43
N LEU A 246 5.09 -18.53 29.58
CA LEU A 246 5.30 -17.71 30.78
C LEU A 246 6.77 -17.68 31.22
N SER A 247 7.49 -18.79 31.06
CA SER A 247 8.93 -18.90 31.33
C SER A 247 9.61 -19.83 30.32
N LYS A 248 10.95 -19.94 30.41
CA LYS A 248 11.76 -20.87 29.62
C LYS A 248 11.82 -22.29 30.21
N ASN A 249 10.92 -22.62 31.13
CA ASN A 249 10.84 -23.98 31.67
C ASN A 249 10.58 -24.99 30.53
N GLU A 250 11.21 -26.16 30.60
CA GLU A 250 11.16 -27.20 29.56
C GLU A 250 9.72 -27.66 29.28
N LYS A 251 8.92 -27.88 30.33
CA LYS A 251 7.51 -28.28 30.22
C LYS A 251 6.67 -27.27 29.43
N LEU A 252 6.91 -25.97 29.65
CA LEU A 252 6.21 -24.90 28.92
C LEU A 252 6.72 -24.78 27.49
N SER A 253 8.02 -24.98 27.29
CA SER A 253 8.66 -24.84 25.98
C SER A 253 8.14 -25.89 24.99
N GLU A 254 8.03 -27.15 25.40
CA GLU A 254 7.53 -28.25 24.56
C GLU A 254 6.11 -27.99 24.02
N ILE A 255 5.15 -27.68 24.91
CA ILE A 255 3.76 -27.42 24.51
C ILE A 255 3.65 -26.14 23.68
N SER A 256 4.43 -25.10 24.01
CA SER A 256 4.39 -23.83 23.29
C SER A 256 4.96 -23.97 21.88
N GLU A 257 6.01 -24.76 21.69
CA GLU A 257 6.54 -25.06 20.36
C GLU A 257 5.56 -25.87 19.52
N LYS A 258 4.85 -26.82 20.14
CA LYS A 258 3.80 -27.59 19.46
C LYS A 258 2.68 -26.68 18.96
N ILE A 259 2.11 -25.85 19.86
CA ILE A 259 1.05 -24.89 19.52
C ILE A 259 1.55 -23.91 18.45
N TYR A 260 2.78 -23.39 18.58
CA TYR A 260 3.36 -22.49 17.59
C TYR A 260 3.46 -23.12 16.20
N LYS A 261 3.93 -24.37 16.10
CA LYS A 261 4.04 -25.09 14.82
C LYS A 261 2.68 -25.29 14.16
N GLU A 262 1.65 -25.62 14.95
CA GLU A 262 0.28 -25.77 14.46
C GLU A 262 -0.25 -24.43 13.91
N LEU A 263 -0.13 -23.34 14.67
CA LEU A 263 -0.64 -22.03 14.29
C LEU A 263 0.12 -21.39 13.12
N LYS A 264 1.44 -21.61 13.02
CA LYS A 264 2.30 -21.04 11.97
C LYS A 264 1.86 -21.45 10.55
N SER A 265 1.21 -22.61 10.41
CA SER A 265 0.69 -23.09 9.12
C SER A 265 -0.53 -22.31 8.61
N LYS A 266 -1.20 -21.55 9.49
CA LYS A 266 -2.49 -20.91 9.21
C LYS A 266 -2.46 -19.39 9.39
N PHE A 267 -1.53 -18.88 10.20
CA PHE A 267 -1.49 -17.48 10.59
C PHE A 267 -0.06 -16.94 10.53
N ARG A 268 0.06 -15.61 10.46
CA ARG A 268 1.34 -14.93 10.65
C ARG A 268 1.68 -14.92 12.14
N THR A 269 2.51 -15.87 12.57
CA THR A 269 2.80 -16.10 13.99
C THR A 269 4.22 -15.69 14.38
N GLN A 270 4.40 -15.18 15.60
CA GLN A 270 5.71 -14.99 16.23
C GLN A 270 5.79 -15.81 17.52
N PHE A 271 6.95 -16.40 17.80
CA PHE A 271 7.24 -17.05 19.08
C PHE A 271 8.23 -16.19 19.87
N ASP A 272 7.96 -15.98 21.16
CA ASP A 272 8.89 -15.22 22.02
C ASP A 272 8.84 -15.71 23.47
N ASN A 273 9.98 -16.21 23.97
CA ASN A 273 10.19 -16.66 25.35
C ASN A 273 11.20 -15.78 26.13
N THR A 274 11.48 -14.58 25.62
CA THR A 274 12.48 -13.67 26.19
C THR A 274 11.86 -12.68 27.16
N GLN A 275 12.57 -12.39 28.25
CA GLN A 275 12.16 -11.41 29.26
C GLN A 275 10.79 -11.73 29.92
N SER A 276 10.28 -10.80 30.73
CA SER A 276 8.98 -10.97 31.39
C SER A 276 7.82 -10.94 30.39
N ILE A 277 6.70 -11.57 30.77
CA ILE A 277 5.50 -11.60 29.93
C ILE A 277 4.97 -10.19 29.61
N GLY A 278 5.02 -9.27 30.59
CA GLY A 278 4.62 -7.87 30.39
C GLY A 278 5.44 -7.17 29.31
N LYS A 279 6.77 -7.34 29.30
CA LYS A 279 7.64 -6.77 28.24
C LYS A 279 7.38 -7.40 26.87
N ARG A 280 6.95 -8.65 26.82
CA ARG A 280 6.53 -9.30 25.57
C ARG A 280 5.22 -8.74 25.07
N TYR A 281 4.22 -8.57 25.92
CA TYR A 281 2.98 -7.90 25.53
C TYR A 281 3.22 -6.49 24.99
N ARG A 282 4.05 -5.67 25.66
CA ARG A 282 4.40 -4.32 25.19
C ARG A 282 5.00 -4.32 23.78
N ARG A 283 5.98 -5.20 23.50
CA ARG A 283 6.56 -5.34 22.16
C ARG A 283 5.54 -5.74 21.10
N GLN A 284 4.61 -6.63 21.45
CA GLN A 284 3.57 -7.09 20.54
C GLN A 284 2.52 -6.00 20.28
N ASP A 285 2.20 -5.19 21.29
CA ASP A 285 1.34 -4.02 21.14
C ASP A 285 1.98 -2.97 20.21
N GLU A 286 3.28 -2.70 20.37
CA GLU A 286 4.06 -1.76 19.55
C GLU A 286 4.14 -2.15 18.07
N ILE A 287 4.13 -3.45 17.74
CA ILE A 287 4.09 -3.93 16.34
C ILE A 287 2.67 -4.27 15.86
N GLY A 288 1.67 -4.03 16.71
CA GLY A 288 0.26 -4.14 16.37
C GLY A 288 -0.28 -5.56 16.23
N THR A 289 0.31 -6.53 16.94
CA THR A 289 -0.14 -7.91 16.98
C THR A 289 -1.51 -8.01 17.66
N PRO A 290 -2.58 -8.44 16.96
CA PRO A 290 -3.94 -8.50 17.51
C PRO A 290 -4.08 -9.43 18.71
N ILE A 291 -3.47 -10.62 18.67
CA ILE A 291 -3.66 -11.65 19.71
C ILE A 291 -2.32 -12.09 20.29
N CYS A 292 -2.20 -12.04 21.61
CA CYS A 292 -1.12 -12.72 22.32
C CYS A 292 -1.66 -13.97 23.02
N LEU A 293 -1.10 -15.13 22.70
CA LEU A 293 -1.41 -16.43 23.30
C LEU A 293 -0.34 -16.76 24.33
N THR A 294 -0.74 -16.89 25.59
CA THR A 294 0.15 -17.18 26.71
C THR A 294 -0.09 -18.58 27.24
N ILE A 295 1.01 -19.30 27.45
CA ILE A 295 1.03 -20.64 28.03
C ILE A 295 1.66 -20.52 29.42
N ASP A 296 0.97 -20.95 30.46
CA ASP A 296 1.45 -20.93 31.84
C ASP A 296 1.51 -22.34 32.43
N PHE A 297 1.90 -22.43 33.71
CA PHE A 297 2.01 -23.73 34.39
C PHE A 297 0.65 -24.41 34.54
N ASP A 298 -0.44 -23.65 34.73
CA ASP A 298 -1.78 -24.20 34.81
C ASP A 298 -2.19 -24.88 33.50
N THR A 299 -1.70 -24.41 32.35
CA THR A 299 -1.90 -25.09 31.06
C THR A 299 -1.41 -26.54 31.11
N VAL A 300 -0.24 -26.79 31.72
CA VAL A 300 0.37 -28.13 31.75
C VAL A 300 -0.13 -28.96 32.94
N GLU A 301 -0.40 -28.32 34.07
CA GLU A 301 -0.60 -28.99 35.35
C GLU A 301 -2.08 -29.12 35.76
N VAL A 302 -2.96 -28.27 35.21
CA VAL A 302 -4.34 -28.12 35.71
C VAL A 302 -5.39 -28.30 34.62
N ASP A 303 -5.40 -27.47 33.58
CA ASP A 303 -6.60 -27.25 32.77
C ASP A 303 -6.46 -27.48 31.27
N ASN A 304 -5.24 -27.70 30.75
CA ASN A 304 -4.97 -27.77 29.31
C ASN A 304 -5.59 -26.60 28.53
N CYS A 305 -5.57 -25.42 29.14
CA CYS A 305 -6.06 -24.18 28.53
C CYS A 305 -4.93 -23.16 28.39
N VAL A 306 -5.01 -22.32 27.37
CA VAL A 306 -4.12 -21.17 27.15
C VAL A 306 -4.89 -19.88 27.34
N THR A 307 -4.16 -18.79 27.55
CA THR A 307 -4.76 -17.45 27.68
C THR A 307 -4.61 -16.68 26.39
N LEU A 308 -5.71 -16.24 25.78
CA LEU A 308 -5.70 -15.32 24.64
C LEU A 308 -5.95 -13.89 25.14
N ARG A 309 -5.01 -12.99 24.86
CA ARG A 309 -5.11 -11.55 25.16
C ARG A 309 -5.43 -10.76 23.89
N HIS A 310 -6.48 -9.95 23.94
CA HIS A 310 -6.86 -9.02 22.88
C HIS A 310 -6.01 -7.74 22.95
N ARG A 311 -5.42 -7.29 21.84
CA ARG A 311 -4.59 -6.06 21.80
C ARG A 311 -5.34 -4.83 22.29
N ASP A 312 -6.43 -4.45 21.64
CA ASP A 312 -7.08 -3.14 21.92
C ASP A 312 -7.72 -3.09 23.30
N THR A 313 -8.52 -4.10 23.67
CA THR A 313 -9.24 -4.12 24.96
C THR A 313 -8.40 -4.62 26.13
N MET A 314 -7.23 -5.23 25.86
CA MET A 314 -6.38 -5.92 26.84
C MET A 314 -7.04 -7.08 27.59
N LYS A 315 -8.29 -7.42 27.28
CA LYS A 315 -9.04 -8.50 27.91
C LYS A 315 -8.39 -9.85 27.62
N GLN A 316 -8.44 -10.73 28.61
CA GLN A 316 -7.89 -12.07 28.55
C GLN A 316 -9.02 -13.10 28.68
N ILE A 317 -8.97 -14.15 27.89
CA ILE A 317 -9.88 -15.29 27.96
C ILE A 317 -9.09 -16.60 28.04
N ARG A 318 -9.60 -17.57 28.80
CA ARG A 318 -9.00 -18.90 28.97
C ARG A 318 -9.68 -19.86 27.98
N VAL A 319 -8.89 -20.52 27.13
CA VAL A 319 -9.39 -21.33 26.00
C VAL A 319 -8.69 -22.67 26.00
N LYS A 320 -9.45 -23.76 25.84
CA LYS A 320 -8.87 -25.11 25.72
C LYS A 320 -7.95 -25.20 24.51
N VAL A 321 -6.85 -25.94 24.62
CA VAL A 321 -5.88 -26.10 23.54
C VAL A 321 -6.54 -26.56 22.23
N ASP A 322 -7.50 -27.49 22.32
CA ASP A 322 -8.21 -28.04 21.15
C ASP A 322 -9.15 -27.03 20.46
N GLU A 323 -9.48 -25.91 21.11
CA GLU A 323 -10.39 -24.87 20.59
C GLU A 323 -9.67 -23.59 20.16
N ILE A 324 -8.34 -23.52 20.32
CA ILE A 324 -7.53 -22.31 20.07
C ILE A 324 -7.81 -21.72 18.69
N GLU A 325 -7.74 -22.53 17.63
CA GLU A 325 -7.88 -22.04 16.26
C GLU A 325 -9.26 -21.42 15.99
N LYS A 326 -10.31 -22.04 16.54
CA LYS A 326 -11.68 -21.56 16.40
C LYS A 326 -11.85 -20.22 17.12
N GLU A 327 -11.34 -20.11 18.34
CA GLU A 327 -11.47 -18.87 19.12
C GLU A 327 -10.59 -17.75 18.56
N ILE A 328 -9.38 -18.06 18.08
CA ILE A 328 -8.53 -17.09 17.36
C ILE A 328 -9.26 -16.55 16.13
N SER A 329 -9.83 -17.44 15.29
CA SER A 329 -10.55 -17.03 14.09
C SER A 329 -11.77 -16.15 14.41
N LYS A 330 -12.41 -16.37 15.56
CA LYS A 330 -13.52 -15.54 16.05
C LYS A 330 -13.04 -14.20 16.59
N MET A 331 -11.97 -14.18 17.39
CA MET A 331 -11.37 -12.95 17.92
C MET A 331 -10.83 -12.05 16.81
N LEU A 332 -10.21 -12.60 15.76
CA LEU A 332 -9.73 -11.80 14.64
C LEU A 332 -10.86 -11.06 13.89
N LYS A 333 -12.11 -11.50 14.01
CA LYS A 333 -13.29 -10.82 13.44
C LYS A 333 -13.86 -9.72 14.34
N SER A 334 -13.42 -9.62 15.59
CA SER A 334 -13.94 -8.61 16.54
C SER A 334 -13.15 -7.30 16.57
N PHE A 335 -12.04 -7.22 15.83
CA PHE A 335 -11.27 -5.99 15.57
C PHE A 335 -11.82 -5.27 14.34
#